data_AF-A0A5C8AI78-F1
#
_entry.id   AF-A0A5C8AI78-F1
#
_cell.length_a   1.000
_cell.length_b   1.000
_cell.length_c   1.000
_cell.angle_alpha   90.00
_cell.angle_beta   90.00
_cell.angle_gamma   90.00
#
_symmetry.space_group_name_H-M   'P 1'
#
loop_
_entity.id
_entity.type
_entity.pdbx_description
1 polymer ?
#
loop_
_entity_poly.entity_id
_entity_poly.type
_entity_poly.pdbx_seq_one_letter_code
_entity_poly.pdbx_strand_id
1 'polypeptide(L)'
;MFFFFSKVLLIFLSPFFWLLIALSIHFFWKSPVYKKRAKIAAMSILLFFSNTFIFNQFCRMWEIPGTRIQHLKTYEIGIVLSGAAEYNNDLQLLSIRRSGDRVWQAITLYKKGKIKKILLTGDSGYLSDKGLHESAQMKDVLVAWGIPSKDIVVECTSRNTYENARETKKILTTSFPHIDSCLLITSGTHMKRASACFDKQGILHDTYSTDLYTGPTDTFFWDQLLVPSVDTFVDWKFLIKEWFGYVAYKMTGYC
;
A
#
# COMPACT_ATOMS: atom_id res chain seq x y z
N MET A 1 -1.89 -16.69 -13.91
CA MET A 1 -3.35 -16.44 -14.01
C MET A 1 -3.88 -15.56 -12.88
N PHE A 2 -3.60 -15.87 -11.60
CA PHE A 2 -4.07 -15.10 -10.44
C PHE A 2 -3.82 -13.58 -10.53
N PHE A 3 -2.62 -13.17 -10.96
CA PHE A 3 -2.26 -11.75 -11.10
C PHE A 3 -3.18 -10.99 -12.08
N PHE A 4 -3.49 -11.55 -13.25
CA PHE A 4 -4.37 -10.91 -14.23
C PHE A 4 -5.81 -10.80 -13.72
N PHE A 5 -6.37 -11.89 -13.20
CA PHE A 5 -7.72 -11.90 -12.63
C PHE A 5 -7.87 -10.91 -11.49
N SER A 6 -6.85 -10.77 -10.65
CA SER A 6 -6.86 -9.78 -9.57
C SER A 6 -7.01 -8.36 -10.10
N LYS A 7 -6.42 -8.01 -11.25
CA LYS A 7 -6.51 -6.65 -11.83
C LYS A 7 -7.88 -6.35 -12.41
N VAL A 8 -8.51 -7.33 -13.07
CA VAL A 8 -9.88 -7.18 -13.60
C VAL A 8 -10.88 -7.05 -12.46
N LEU A 9 -10.74 -7.87 -11.41
CA LEU A 9 -11.60 -7.82 -10.23
C LEU A 9 -11.58 -6.43 -9.57
N LEU A 10 -10.44 -5.72 -9.57
CA LEU A 10 -10.33 -4.38 -8.98
C LEU A 10 -11.23 -3.33 -9.64
N ILE A 11 -11.61 -3.50 -10.91
CA ILE A 11 -12.57 -2.60 -11.58
C ILE A 11 -13.93 -2.74 -10.90
N PHE A 12 -14.37 -3.98 -10.69
CA PHE A 12 -15.64 -4.31 -10.03
C PHE A 12 -15.66 -4.02 -8.53
N LEU A 13 -14.50 -3.77 -7.91
CA LEU A 13 -14.38 -3.39 -6.51
C LEU A 13 -14.34 -1.88 -6.29
N SER A 14 -14.32 -1.07 -7.36
CA SER A 14 -14.31 0.38 -7.23
C SER A 14 -15.71 0.92 -6.91
N PRO A 15 -15.89 1.68 -5.83
CA PRO A 15 -17.18 2.32 -5.52
C PRO A 15 -17.66 3.27 -6.62
N PHE A 16 -16.71 3.89 -7.35
CA PHE A 16 -17.03 4.73 -8.50
C PHE A 16 -17.68 3.91 -9.63
N PHE A 17 -17.23 2.68 -9.87
CA PHE A 17 -17.86 1.80 -10.85
C PHE A 17 -19.28 1.41 -10.42
N TRP A 18 -19.52 1.17 -9.13
CA TRP A 18 -20.88 0.93 -8.60
C TRP A 18 -21.80 2.12 -8.81
N LEU A 19 -21.28 3.35 -8.63
CA LEU A 19 -22.01 4.58 -8.92
C LEU A 19 -22.40 4.67 -10.40
N LEU A 20 -21.48 4.39 -11.32
CA LEU A 20 -21.76 4.39 -12.77
C LEU A 20 -22.84 3.38 -13.15
N ILE A 21 -22.82 2.17 -12.56
CA ILE A 21 -23.87 1.16 -12.79
C ILE A 21 -25.21 1.67 -12.28
N ALA A 22 -25.27 2.22 -11.07
CA ALA A 22 -26.50 2.74 -10.49
C ALA A 22 -27.09 3.89 -11.34
N LEU A 23 -26.26 4.82 -11.80
CA LEU A 23 -26.69 5.89 -12.70
C LEU A 23 -27.16 5.35 -14.06
N SER A 24 -26.46 4.37 -14.62
CA SER A 24 -26.84 3.75 -15.90
C SER A 24 -28.21 3.06 -15.80
N ILE A 25 -28.46 2.31 -14.72
CA ILE A 25 -29.77 1.69 -14.47
C ILE A 25 -30.84 2.77 -14.30
N HIS A 26 -30.53 3.88 -13.62
CA HIS A 26 -31.49 4.98 -13.44
C HIS A 26 -31.91 5.61 -14.77
N PHE A 27 -30.99 5.87 -15.70
CA PHE A 27 -31.30 6.56 -16.96
C PHE A 27 -31.89 5.64 -18.03
N PHE A 28 -31.34 4.42 -18.19
CA PHE A 28 -31.66 3.56 -19.34
C PHE A 28 -32.72 2.49 -19.05
N TRP A 29 -32.99 2.16 -17.78
CA TRP A 29 -33.94 1.11 -17.46
C TRP A 29 -35.39 1.59 -17.55
N LYS A 30 -36.28 0.83 -18.19
CA LYS A 30 -37.67 1.26 -18.43
C LYS A 30 -38.57 1.16 -17.19
N SER A 31 -38.31 0.20 -16.31
CA SER A 31 -39.18 -0.05 -15.14
C SER A 31 -38.99 1.03 -14.05
N PRO A 32 -40.09 1.67 -13.58
CA PRO A 32 -40.02 2.76 -12.60
C PRO A 32 -39.50 2.30 -11.24
N VAL A 33 -39.74 1.04 -10.87
CA VAL A 33 -39.27 0.46 -9.60
C VAL A 33 -37.74 0.42 -9.57
N TYR A 34 -37.11 -0.09 -10.64
CA TYR A 34 -35.65 -0.16 -10.73
C TYR A 34 -35.01 1.23 -10.84
N LYS A 35 -35.65 2.18 -11.55
CA LYS A 35 -35.19 3.58 -11.59
C LYS A 35 -35.13 4.22 -10.21
N LYS A 36 -36.18 4.02 -9.39
CA LYS A 36 -36.24 4.56 -8.02
C LYS A 36 -35.16 3.92 -7.14
N ARG A 37 -35.03 2.59 -7.18
CA ARG A 37 -33.99 1.86 -6.43
C ARG A 37 -32.58 2.31 -6.83
N ALA A 38 -32.33 2.46 -8.13
CA ALA A 38 -31.03 2.89 -8.65
C ALA A 38 -30.68 4.33 -8.26
N LYS A 39 -31.66 5.25 -8.23
CA LYS A 39 -31.47 6.61 -7.70
C LYS A 39 -31.06 6.58 -6.23
N ILE A 40 -31.78 5.82 -5.40
CA ILE A 40 -31.46 5.69 -3.98
C ILE A 40 -30.06 5.09 -3.80
N ALA A 41 -29.73 4.03 -4.52
CA ALA A 41 -28.41 3.42 -4.49
C ALA A 41 -27.31 4.42 -4.88
N ALA A 42 -27.49 5.19 -5.95
CA ALA A 42 -26.54 6.20 -6.38
C ALA A 42 -26.33 7.29 -5.30
N MET A 43 -27.41 7.79 -4.68
CA MET A 43 -27.33 8.76 -3.59
C MET A 43 -26.64 8.18 -2.36
N SER A 44 -26.97 6.95 -1.96
CA SER A 44 -26.33 6.27 -0.82
C SER A 44 -24.85 6.02 -1.08
N ILE A 45 -24.46 5.59 -2.28
CA ILE A 45 -23.05 5.41 -2.67
C ILE A 45 -22.33 6.76 -2.61
N LEU A 46 -22.92 7.82 -3.17
CA LEU A 46 -22.32 9.14 -3.17
C LEU A 46 -22.10 9.65 -1.74
N LEU A 47 -23.13 9.58 -0.88
CA LEU A 47 -23.03 10.05 0.50
C LEU A 47 -22.07 9.21 1.35
N PHE A 48 -22.05 7.88 1.19
CA PHE A 48 -21.20 7.01 2.00
C PHE A 48 -19.73 7.06 1.57
N PHE A 49 -19.46 6.92 0.26
CA PHE A 49 -18.10 6.81 -0.25
C PHE A 49 -17.39 8.16 -0.46
N SER A 50 -18.11 9.29 -0.33
CA SER A 50 -17.49 10.60 -0.20
C SER A 50 -17.28 11.05 1.25
N ASN A 51 -17.80 10.33 2.25
CA ASN A 51 -17.70 10.75 3.64
C ASN A 51 -16.36 10.31 4.25
N THR A 52 -15.46 11.27 4.47
CA THR A 52 -14.13 11.04 5.03
C THR A 52 -14.18 10.48 6.46
N PHE A 53 -15.13 10.92 7.30
CA PHE A 53 -15.29 10.37 8.64
C PHE A 53 -15.59 8.87 8.62
N ILE A 54 -16.57 8.44 7.80
CA ILE A 54 -16.90 7.01 7.66
C ILE A 54 -15.66 6.25 7.20
N PHE A 55 -14.98 6.71 6.17
CA PHE A 55 -13.76 6.09 5.66
C PHE A 55 -12.68 5.93 6.74
N ASN A 56 -12.45 6.97 7.54
CA ASN A 56 -11.48 6.94 8.63
C ASN A 56 -11.84 5.89 9.69
N GLN A 57 -13.12 5.68 10.02
CA GLN A 57 -13.51 4.60 10.94
C GLN A 57 -13.11 3.21 10.41
N PHE A 58 -13.25 2.98 9.10
CA PHE A 58 -12.81 1.73 8.48
C PHE A 58 -11.29 1.60 8.40
N CYS A 59 -10.57 2.69 8.14
CA CYS A 59 -9.11 2.70 8.25
C CYS A 59 -8.66 2.37 9.66
N ARG A 60 -9.25 2.96 10.70
CA ARG A 60 -8.91 2.70 12.10
C ARG A 60 -9.03 1.23 12.49
N MET A 61 -10.03 0.53 11.96
CA MET A 61 -10.21 -0.91 12.19
C MET A 61 -9.21 -1.78 11.42
N TRP A 62 -8.65 -1.26 10.32
CA TRP A 62 -7.82 -2.03 9.39
C TRP A 62 -6.32 -1.76 9.52
N GLU A 63 -5.93 -0.50 9.69
CA GLU A 63 -4.55 -0.04 9.75
C GLU A 63 -3.82 -0.62 10.96
N ILE A 64 -2.56 -0.97 10.76
CA ILE A 64 -1.66 -1.21 11.88
C ILE A 64 -1.15 0.16 12.35
N PRO A 65 -1.30 0.54 13.63
CA PRO A 65 -0.96 1.86 14.11
C PRO A 65 0.54 2.15 13.97
N GLY A 66 0.88 3.43 13.86
CA GLY A 66 2.27 3.88 13.78
C GLY A 66 3.00 3.76 15.11
N THR A 67 4.30 3.48 15.03
CA THR A 67 5.20 3.42 16.19
C THR A 67 6.04 4.69 16.25
N ARG A 68 6.13 5.33 17.43
CA ARG A 68 7.03 6.48 17.62
C ARG A 68 8.48 6.03 17.47
N ILE A 69 9.29 6.78 16.72
CA ILE A 69 10.71 6.45 16.45
C ILE A 69 11.51 6.21 17.74
N GLN A 70 11.19 6.94 18.82
CA GLN A 70 11.86 6.81 20.11
C GLN A 70 11.65 5.43 20.77
N HIS A 71 10.56 4.74 20.47
CA HIS A 71 10.26 3.39 20.99
C HIS A 71 10.85 2.27 20.13
N LEU A 72 11.40 2.59 18.96
CA LEU A 72 12.08 1.61 18.12
C LEU A 72 13.46 1.28 18.70
N LYS A 73 13.77 -0.02 18.74
CA LYS A 73 15.16 -0.49 18.84
C LYS A 73 15.91 -0.18 17.53
N THR A 74 17.20 -0.47 17.51
CA THR A 74 18.00 -0.39 16.30
C THR A 74 17.94 -1.71 15.55
N TYR A 75 17.70 -1.65 14.24
CA TYR A 75 17.63 -2.81 13.35
C TYR A 75 18.82 -2.80 12.39
N GLU A 76 19.28 -3.99 12.01
CA GLU A 76 20.29 -4.10 10.94
C GLU A 76 19.69 -3.72 9.58
N ILE A 77 18.44 -4.12 9.32
CA ILE A 77 17.75 -3.89 8.05
C ILE A 77 16.36 -3.31 8.27
N GLY A 78 16.08 -2.22 7.57
CA GLY A 78 14.72 -1.74 7.29
C GLY A 78 14.29 -2.17 5.89
N ILE A 79 13.21 -2.93 5.79
CA ILE A 79 12.66 -3.47 4.56
C ILE A 79 11.54 -2.54 4.07
N VAL A 80 11.72 -1.94 2.89
CA VAL A 80 10.77 -0.99 2.29
C VAL A 80 10.15 -1.63 1.05
N LEU A 81 8.82 -1.73 1.04
CA LEU A 81 8.09 -2.30 -0.10
C LEU A 81 7.95 -1.27 -1.24
N SER A 82 8.12 -1.71 -2.48
CA SER A 82 7.80 -0.95 -3.69
C SER A 82 6.28 -0.70 -3.86
N GLY A 83 5.89 -0.05 -4.95
CA GLY A 83 4.52 0.33 -5.27
C GLY A 83 4.19 1.77 -4.90
N ALA A 84 5.20 2.65 -4.84
CA ALA A 84 5.08 4.03 -4.44
C ALA A 84 5.48 5.05 -5.52
N ALA A 85 6.08 4.59 -6.62
CA ALA A 85 6.56 5.46 -7.68
C ALA A 85 5.98 5.12 -9.05
N GLU A 86 5.97 6.13 -9.91
CA GLU A 86 5.83 6.01 -11.35
C GLU A 86 7.14 6.42 -12.03
N TYR A 87 7.32 6.01 -13.28
CA TYR A 87 8.52 6.35 -14.04
C TYR A 87 8.16 7.17 -15.27
N ASN A 88 8.80 8.33 -15.40
CA ASN A 88 8.73 9.12 -16.63
C ASN A 88 9.88 8.69 -17.54
N ASN A 89 9.54 7.98 -18.62
CA ASN A 89 10.53 7.46 -19.57
C ASN A 89 11.21 8.57 -20.40
N ASP A 90 10.54 9.70 -20.65
CA ASP A 90 11.14 10.79 -21.43
C ASP A 90 12.19 11.53 -20.62
N LEU A 91 11.91 11.76 -19.33
CA LEU A 91 12.81 12.44 -18.40
C LEU A 91 13.79 11.48 -17.71
N GLN A 92 13.55 10.17 -17.80
CA GLN A 92 14.27 9.14 -17.05
C GLN A 92 14.21 9.37 -15.52
N LEU A 93 13.08 9.86 -15.01
CA LEU A 93 12.91 10.26 -13.60
C LEU A 93 11.81 9.47 -12.88
N LEU A 94 12.12 9.08 -11.64
CA LEU A 94 11.14 8.57 -10.71
C LEU A 94 10.24 9.69 -10.20
N SER A 95 8.93 9.44 -10.20
CA SER A 95 7.91 10.32 -9.65
C SER A 95 7.21 9.62 -8.50
N ILE A 96 7.44 10.12 -7.29
CA ILE A 96 6.87 9.55 -6.08
C ILE A 96 5.40 9.96 -5.94
N ARG A 97 4.55 9.01 -5.52
CA ARG A 97 3.15 9.22 -5.14
C ARG A 97 3.00 9.18 -3.62
N ARG A 98 1.76 9.32 -3.13
CA ARG A 98 1.45 9.37 -1.69
C ARG A 98 2.12 8.27 -0.86
N SER A 99 2.06 7.03 -1.32
CA SER A 99 2.63 5.87 -0.61
C SER A 99 4.16 5.90 -0.49
N GLY A 100 4.84 6.84 -1.14
CA GLY A 100 6.28 7.06 -1.02
C GLY A 100 6.72 7.69 0.29
N ASP A 101 5.80 8.07 1.17
CA ASP A 101 6.12 8.37 2.57
C ASP A 101 6.98 7.24 3.19
N ARG A 102 6.75 5.97 2.83
CA ARG A 102 7.59 4.84 3.28
C ARG A 102 9.08 5.01 2.97
N VAL A 103 9.43 5.59 1.82
CA VAL A 103 10.82 5.85 1.42
C VAL A 103 11.37 7.01 2.23
N TRP A 104 10.60 8.10 2.35
CA TRP A 104 10.94 9.25 3.16
C TRP A 104 11.21 8.88 4.63
N GLN A 105 10.33 8.06 5.22
CA GLN A 105 10.49 7.56 6.58
C GLN A 105 11.68 6.61 6.71
N ALA A 106 11.92 5.73 5.74
CA ALA A 106 13.10 4.85 5.76
C ALA A 106 14.41 5.64 5.74
N ILE A 107 14.51 6.69 4.92
CA ILE A 107 15.67 7.60 4.92
C ILE A 107 15.83 8.25 6.29
N THR A 108 14.72 8.73 6.88
CA THR A 108 14.72 9.34 8.21
C THR A 108 15.22 8.36 9.28
N LEU A 109 14.73 7.12 9.27
CA LEU A 109 15.15 6.07 10.20
C LEU A 109 16.63 5.72 10.01
N TYR A 110 17.11 5.65 8.77
CA TYR A 110 18.51 5.39 8.45
C TYR A 110 19.42 6.50 8.98
N LYS A 111 19.10 7.77 8.67
CA LYS A 111 19.88 8.93 9.14
C LYS A 111 19.88 9.08 10.67
N LYS A 112 18.81 8.63 11.34
CA LYS A 112 18.73 8.56 12.82
C LYS A 112 19.40 7.32 13.43
N GLY A 113 20.01 6.45 12.62
CA GLY A 113 20.67 5.22 13.09
C GLY A 113 19.73 4.16 13.65
N LYS A 114 18.43 4.22 13.32
CA LYS A 114 17.44 3.22 13.72
C LYS A 114 17.42 2.00 12.81
N ILE A 115 17.83 2.16 11.55
CA ILE A 115 18.11 1.07 10.63
C ILE A 115 19.53 1.26 10.08
N LYS A 116 20.34 0.19 10.02
CA LYS A 116 21.72 0.27 9.51
C LYS A 116 21.80 0.15 7.99
N LYS A 117 20.82 -0.54 7.38
CA LYS A 117 20.71 -0.72 5.93
C LYS A 117 19.25 -0.61 5.50
N ILE A 118 19.04 -0.20 4.26
CA ILE A 118 17.73 -0.12 3.61
C ILE A 118 17.66 -1.26 2.59
N LEU A 119 16.68 -2.16 2.72
CA LEU A 119 16.37 -3.16 1.71
C LEU A 119 15.11 -2.74 0.96
N LEU A 120 15.26 -2.39 -0.31
CA LEU A 120 14.15 -2.07 -1.21
C LEU A 120 13.68 -3.36 -1.88
N THR A 121 12.42 -3.75 -1.70
CA THR A 121 11.88 -4.99 -2.28
C THR A 121 10.67 -4.74 -3.17
N GLY A 122 10.74 -5.33 -4.36
CA GLY A 122 9.70 -5.31 -5.36
C GLY A 122 10.08 -4.53 -6.60
N ASP A 123 9.48 -4.92 -7.71
CA ASP A 123 9.57 -4.24 -9.00
C ASP A 123 8.23 -3.56 -9.33
N SER A 124 8.01 -3.21 -10.60
CA SER A 124 6.70 -2.76 -11.04
C SER A 124 5.65 -3.86 -11.00
N GLY A 125 4.50 -3.56 -10.38
CA GLY A 125 3.30 -4.41 -10.41
C GLY A 125 2.46 -4.25 -11.68
N TYR A 126 3.07 -3.86 -12.81
CA TYR A 126 2.39 -3.67 -14.09
C TYR A 126 2.31 -4.98 -14.90
N LEU A 127 1.32 -5.08 -15.79
CA LEU A 127 1.14 -6.26 -16.65
C LEU A 127 2.10 -6.24 -17.84
N SER A 128 2.44 -5.06 -18.33
CA SER A 128 3.45 -4.82 -19.35
C SER A 128 4.63 -4.09 -18.73
N ASP A 129 5.82 -4.32 -19.26
CA ASP A 129 6.98 -3.50 -18.94
C ASP A 129 6.70 -2.04 -19.35
N LYS A 130 6.94 -1.12 -18.41
CA LYS A 130 6.76 0.32 -18.60
C LYS A 130 8.06 1.09 -18.31
N GLY A 131 9.19 0.40 -18.19
CA GLY A 131 10.48 0.96 -17.79
C GLY A 131 10.58 1.32 -16.31
N LEU A 132 9.57 0.99 -15.49
CA LEU A 132 9.62 1.18 -14.05
C LEU A 132 10.32 -0.01 -13.41
N HIS A 133 11.54 0.21 -12.94
CA HIS A 133 12.30 -0.71 -12.10
C HIS A 133 12.50 -0.11 -10.70
N GLU A 134 11.40 -0.03 -9.95
CA GLU A 134 11.26 0.88 -8.82
C GLU A 134 12.39 0.76 -7.80
N SER A 135 12.70 -0.45 -7.34
CA SER A 135 13.73 -0.63 -6.31
C SER A 135 15.15 -0.32 -6.83
N ALA A 136 15.45 -0.65 -8.09
CA ALA A 136 16.75 -0.32 -8.71
C ALA A 136 16.90 1.19 -8.92
N GLN A 137 15.92 1.83 -9.55
CA GLN A 137 15.93 3.26 -9.81
C GLN A 137 15.92 4.07 -8.50
N MET A 138 15.21 3.57 -7.48
CA MET A 138 15.19 4.21 -6.16
C MET A 138 16.55 4.12 -5.49
N LYS A 139 17.29 3.01 -5.63
CA LYS A 139 18.68 2.93 -5.14
C LYS A 139 19.53 4.04 -5.75
N ASP A 140 19.45 4.26 -7.06
CA ASP A 140 20.24 5.29 -7.73
C ASP A 140 19.94 6.69 -7.18
N VAL A 141 18.66 6.98 -6.93
CA VAL A 141 18.22 8.24 -6.28
C VAL A 141 18.80 8.36 -4.86
N LEU A 142 18.69 7.31 -4.04
CA LEU A 142 19.20 7.32 -2.67
C LEU A 142 20.72 7.48 -2.60
N VAL A 143 21.45 6.87 -3.55
CA VAL A 143 22.90 7.04 -3.69
C VAL A 143 23.24 8.48 -4.06
N ALA A 144 22.51 9.08 -5.01
CA ALA A 144 22.68 10.48 -5.37
C ALA A 144 22.39 11.44 -4.18
N TRP A 145 21.50 11.04 -3.26
CA TRP A 145 21.25 11.76 -2.00
C TRP A 145 22.26 11.47 -0.89
N GLY A 146 23.36 10.77 -1.20
CA GLY A 146 24.47 10.56 -0.29
C GLY A 146 24.25 9.43 0.72
N ILE A 147 23.35 8.47 0.44
CA ILE A 147 23.33 7.20 1.18
C ILE A 147 24.35 6.25 0.53
N PRO A 148 25.33 5.70 1.27
CA PRO A 148 26.32 4.79 0.72
C PRO A 148 25.66 3.60 0.01
N SER A 149 26.07 3.30 -1.23
CA SER A 149 25.50 2.18 -2.00
C SER A 149 25.61 0.83 -1.28
N LYS A 150 26.60 0.64 -0.40
CA LYS A 150 26.78 -0.58 0.40
C LYS A 150 25.72 -0.78 1.48
N ASP A 151 24.97 0.27 1.80
CA ASP A 151 23.89 0.26 2.79
C ASP A 151 22.51 0.16 2.15
N ILE A 152 22.43 0.09 0.82
CA ILE A 152 21.19 -0.12 0.07
C ILE A 152 21.24 -1.48 -0.60
N VAL A 153 20.36 -2.37 -0.17
CA VAL A 153 20.12 -3.69 -0.74
C VAL A 153 18.84 -3.64 -1.58
N VAL A 154 18.81 -4.35 -2.70
CA VAL A 154 17.71 -4.25 -3.66
C VAL A 154 17.27 -5.63 -4.11
N GLU A 155 15.97 -5.83 -4.17
CA GLU A 155 15.29 -6.98 -4.73
C GLU A 155 14.34 -6.50 -5.84
N CYS A 156 14.62 -6.87 -7.10
CA CYS A 156 13.93 -6.32 -8.30
C CYS A 156 13.12 -7.37 -9.08
N THR A 157 12.83 -8.53 -8.51
CA THR A 157 12.17 -9.64 -9.22
C THR A 157 10.71 -9.79 -8.87
N SER A 158 10.32 -9.35 -7.68
CA SER A 158 8.96 -9.52 -7.15
C SER A 158 7.93 -8.60 -7.81
N ARG A 159 6.77 -9.16 -8.15
CA ARG A 159 5.65 -8.45 -8.80
C ARG A 159 4.46 -8.26 -7.88
N ASN A 160 4.49 -8.86 -6.70
CA ASN A 160 3.45 -8.78 -5.70
C ASN A 160 4.00 -8.95 -4.28
N THR A 161 3.18 -8.64 -3.28
CA THR A 161 3.60 -8.62 -1.87
C THR A 161 4.07 -9.98 -1.35
N TYR A 162 3.53 -11.09 -1.85
CA TYR A 162 3.98 -12.43 -1.46
C TYR A 162 5.38 -12.72 -2.02
N GLU A 163 5.61 -12.39 -3.29
CA GLU A 163 6.94 -12.48 -3.90
C GLU A 163 7.94 -11.58 -3.17
N ASN A 164 7.56 -10.34 -2.81
CA ASN A 164 8.44 -9.44 -2.03
C ASN A 164 8.96 -10.14 -0.77
N ALA A 165 8.06 -10.77 0.00
CA ALA A 165 8.43 -11.52 1.20
C ALA A 165 9.35 -12.71 0.88
N ARG A 166 9.02 -13.49 -0.15
CA ARG A 166 9.77 -14.70 -0.53
C ARG A 166 11.17 -14.39 -1.02
N GLU A 167 11.32 -13.41 -1.90
CA GLU A 167 12.62 -13.02 -2.46
C GLU A 167 13.45 -12.26 -1.42
N THR A 168 12.82 -11.46 -0.56
CA THR A 168 13.49 -10.88 0.61
C THR A 168 14.04 -11.96 1.54
N LYS A 169 13.30 -13.04 1.81
CA LYS A 169 13.79 -14.16 2.65
C LYS A 169 15.10 -14.74 2.10
N LYS A 170 15.21 -14.93 0.78
CA LYS A 170 16.43 -15.46 0.15
C LYS A 170 17.62 -14.53 0.41
N ILE A 171 17.45 -13.23 0.21
CA ILE A 171 18.48 -12.22 0.48
C ILE A 171 18.90 -12.24 1.94
N LEU A 172 17.95 -12.28 2.88
CA LEU A 172 18.24 -12.33 4.31
C LEU A 172 19.04 -13.59 4.66
N THR A 173 18.65 -14.75 4.16
CA THR A 173 19.36 -16.01 4.44
C THR A 173 20.77 -16.04 3.86
N THR A 174 21.00 -15.48 2.67
CA THR A 174 22.32 -15.51 2.02
C THR A 174 23.25 -14.40 2.51
N SER A 175 22.76 -13.18 2.71
CA SER A 175 23.59 -12.01 2.99
C SER A 175 23.57 -11.59 4.46
N PHE A 176 22.59 -12.04 5.24
CA PHE A 176 22.40 -11.66 6.64
C PHE A 176 21.99 -12.87 7.51
N PRO A 177 22.79 -13.96 7.52
CA PRO A 177 22.40 -15.24 8.13
C PRO A 177 22.16 -15.18 9.65
N HIS A 178 22.63 -14.13 10.32
CA HIS A 178 22.51 -13.94 11.77
C HIS A 178 21.53 -12.82 12.14
N ILE A 179 20.66 -12.40 11.21
CA ILE A 179 19.69 -11.35 11.50
C ILE A 179 18.57 -11.86 12.41
N ASP A 180 18.45 -11.27 13.59
CA ASP A 180 17.42 -11.64 14.56
C ASP A 180 16.03 -11.14 14.16
N SER A 181 15.95 -9.89 13.69
CA SER A 181 14.69 -9.23 13.35
C SER A 181 14.92 -8.03 12.43
N CYS A 182 14.00 -7.83 11.48
CA CYS A 182 13.99 -6.69 10.57
C CYS A 182 12.92 -5.66 10.96
N LEU A 183 12.98 -4.46 10.40
CA LEU A 183 11.88 -3.49 10.47
C LEU A 183 11.15 -3.45 9.13
N LEU A 184 9.89 -3.85 9.09
CA LEU A 184 9.05 -3.79 7.89
C LEU A 184 8.40 -2.40 7.77
N ILE A 185 8.63 -1.72 6.65
CA ILE A 185 8.24 -0.32 6.40
C ILE A 185 7.30 -0.27 5.18
N THR A 186 6.04 0.10 5.41
CA THR A 186 5.03 0.30 4.36
C THR A 186 3.86 1.14 4.90
N SER A 187 2.87 1.47 4.07
CA SER A 187 1.68 2.23 4.51
C SER A 187 0.83 1.45 5.52
N GLY A 188 0.16 2.13 6.43
CA GLY A 188 -0.65 1.50 7.49
C GLY A 188 -1.77 0.61 6.95
N THR A 189 -2.43 1.04 5.89
CA THR A 189 -3.45 0.25 5.18
C THR A 189 -2.89 -1.01 4.50
N HIS A 190 -1.62 -0.98 4.08
CA HIS A 190 -0.96 -2.12 3.42
C HIS A 190 -0.26 -3.06 4.42
N MET A 191 0.12 -2.55 5.60
CA MET A 191 0.96 -3.25 6.58
C MET A 191 0.39 -4.61 6.98
N LYS A 192 -0.93 -4.72 7.18
CA LYS A 192 -1.57 -5.97 7.60
C LYS A 192 -1.35 -7.11 6.62
N ARG A 193 -1.44 -6.83 5.32
CA ARG A 193 -1.21 -7.82 4.26
C ARG A 193 0.27 -8.10 4.05
N ALA A 194 1.10 -7.06 4.10
CA ALA A 194 2.55 -7.23 4.00
C ALA A 194 3.08 -8.10 5.14
N SER A 195 2.79 -7.75 6.39
CA SER A 195 3.24 -8.47 7.58
C SER A 195 2.86 -9.95 7.54
N ALA A 196 1.61 -10.27 7.18
CA ALA A 196 1.17 -11.66 7.05
C ALA A 196 1.95 -12.45 5.96
N CYS A 197 2.30 -11.83 4.83
CA CYS A 197 3.18 -12.47 3.84
C CYS A 197 4.60 -12.71 4.38
N PHE A 198 5.14 -11.78 5.15
CA PHE A 198 6.48 -11.91 5.76
C PHE A 198 6.50 -12.98 6.86
N ASP A 199 5.46 -13.03 7.68
CA ASP A 199 5.24 -14.11 8.67
C ASP A 199 5.18 -15.48 7.99
N LYS A 200 4.48 -15.56 6.85
CA LYS A 200 4.40 -16.80 6.07
C LYS A 200 5.75 -17.32 5.58
N GLN A 201 6.71 -16.43 5.33
CA GLN A 201 8.08 -16.79 4.95
C GLN A 201 9.01 -17.02 6.15
N GLY A 202 8.48 -16.92 7.38
CA GLY A 202 9.28 -17.04 8.60
C GLY A 202 10.33 -15.93 8.72
N ILE A 203 9.98 -14.70 8.33
CA ILE A 203 10.83 -13.53 8.56
C ILE A 203 10.35 -12.87 9.86
N LEU A 204 11.20 -12.90 10.89
CA LEU A 204 10.95 -12.16 12.12
C LEU A 204 11.06 -10.65 11.85
N HIS A 205 10.00 -9.90 12.12
CA HIS A 205 9.97 -8.48 11.84
C HIS A 205 9.09 -7.71 12.82
N ASP A 206 9.53 -6.49 13.15
CA ASP A 206 8.66 -5.48 13.74
C ASP A 206 8.08 -4.62 12.61
N THR A 207 6.98 -3.90 12.87
CA THR A 207 6.32 -3.07 11.86
C THR A 207 6.52 -1.57 12.12
N TYR A 208 6.67 -0.82 11.03
CA TYR A 208 6.69 0.63 11.01
C TYR A 208 5.70 1.16 9.96
N SER A 209 4.47 1.39 10.39
CA SER A 209 3.42 1.93 9.53
C SER A 209 3.67 3.40 9.21
N THR A 210 3.60 3.70 7.92
CA THR A 210 3.74 5.03 7.31
C THR A 210 2.42 5.41 6.63
N ASP A 211 2.27 6.61 6.08
CA ASP A 211 1.08 7.02 5.30
C ASP A 211 -0.25 6.61 5.98
N LEU A 212 -0.37 6.93 7.27
CA LEU A 212 -1.54 6.58 8.07
C LEU A 212 -2.66 7.58 7.82
N TYR A 213 -3.87 7.07 7.63
CA TYR A 213 -5.07 7.91 7.64
C TYR A 213 -5.52 8.23 9.07
N THR A 214 -5.25 7.32 10.00
CA THR A 214 -5.74 7.43 11.38
C THR A 214 -4.62 7.27 12.42
N GLY A 215 -4.76 8.00 13.53
CA GLY A 215 -3.93 7.85 14.72
C GLY A 215 -4.62 7.03 15.82
N PRO A 216 -3.93 6.66 16.91
CA PRO A 216 -4.50 5.88 18.01
C PRO A 216 -5.63 6.60 18.76
N THR A 217 -5.68 7.93 18.70
CA THR A 217 -6.77 8.75 19.26
C THR A 217 -7.63 9.31 18.14
N ASP A 218 -8.94 9.38 18.36
CA ASP A 218 -9.85 10.02 17.41
C ASP A 218 -9.59 11.53 17.42
N THR A 219 -9.15 12.06 16.27
CA THR A 219 -9.05 13.51 16.08
C THR A 219 -10.24 13.88 15.22
N PHE A 220 -11.29 14.32 15.90
CA PHE A 220 -12.55 14.66 15.28
C PHE A 220 -12.47 16.07 14.71
N PHE A 221 -12.65 16.20 13.40
CA PHE A 221 -12.79 17.49 12.73
C PHE A 221 -14.17 17.57 12.09
N TRP A 222 -14.90 18.64 12.39
CA TRP A 222 -16.29 18.81 11.96
C TRP A 222 -16.46 18.85 10.43
N ASP A 223 -15.44 19.33 9.72
CA ASP A 223 -15.40 19.35 8.26
C ASP A 223 -15.38 17.93 7.65
N GLN A 224 -14.69 16.97 8.27
CA GLN A 224 -14.66 15.57 7.82
C GLN A 224 -16.01 14.86 7.91
N LEU A 225 -16.94 15.35 8.74
CA LEU A 225 -18.26 14.77 8.92
C LEU A 225 -19.23 15.22 7.81
N LEU A 226 -19.13 16.48 7.39
CA LEU A 226 -20.15 17.14 6.56
C LEU A 226 -19.69 17.43 5.13
N VAL A 227 -18.39 17.62 4.90
CA VAL A 227 -17.85 17.97 3.58
C VAL A 227 -17.52 16.68 2.82
N PRO A 228 -18.26 16.35 1.75
CA PRO A 228 -17.94 15.19 0.93
C PRO A 228 -16.63 15.41 0.16
N SER A 229 -15.81 14.38 0.07
CA SER A 229 -14.54 14.37 -0.67
C SER A 229 -14.54 13.36 -1.81
N VAL A 230 -14.08 13.80 -2.98
CA VAL A 230 -13.86 12.91 -4.14
C VAL A 230 -12.64 12.04 -3.91
N ASP A 231 -11.63 12.51 -3.18
CA ASP A 231 -10.43 11.72 -2.87
C ASP A 231 -10.79 10.50 -2.03
N THR A 232 -11.80 10.61 -1.17
CA THR A 232 -12.28 9.47 -0.35
C THR A 232 -12.81 8.32 -1.22
N PHE A 233 -13.34 8.57 -2.42
CA PHE A 233 -13.68 7.49 -3.36
C PHE A 233 -12.45 6.72 -3.84
N VAL A 234 -11.35 7.44 -4.08
CA VAL A 234 -10.08 6.86 -4.49
C VAL A 234 -9.48 6.06 -3.33
N ASP A 235 -9.51 6.62 -2.12
CA ASP A 235 -8.99 5.96 -0.92
C ASP A 235 -9.76 4.68 -0.58
N TRP A 236 -11.09 4.70 -0.71
CA TRP A 236 -11.93 3.50 -0.57
C TRP A 236 -11.54 2.39 -1.54
N LYS A 237 -11.26 2.73 -2.80
CA LYS A 237 -10.79 1.75 -3.80
C LYS A 237 -9.49 1.07 -3.33
N PHE A 238 -8.57 1.82 -2.73
CA PHE A 238 -7.32 1.25 -2.19
C PHE A 238 -7.57 0.39 -0.96
N LEU A 239 -8.43 0.82 -0.02
CA LEU A 239 -8.75 0.06 1.18
C LEU A 239 -9.46 -1.26 0.84
N ILE A 240 -10.47 -1.22 -0.03
CA ILE A 240 -11.19 -2.42 -0.50
C ILE A 240 -10.22 -3.39 -1.19
N LYS A 241 -9.29 -2.88 -2.01
CA LYS A 241 -8.24 -3.70 -2.61
C LYS A 241 -7.41 -4.44 -1.56
N GLU A 242 -7.05 -3.79 -0.45
CA GLU A 242 -6.28 -4.43 0.61
C GLU A 242 -7.09 -5.51 1.34
N TRP A 243 -8.38 -5.29 1.58
CA TRP A 243 -9.27 -6.30 2.18
C TRP A 243 -9.39 -7.56 1.31
N PHE A 244 -9.76 -7.37 0.05
CA PHE A 244 -9.90 -8.49 -0.89
C PHE A 244 -8.57 -9.17 -1.15
N GLY A 245 -7.48 -8.40 -1.30
CA GLY A 245 -6.14 -8.94 -1.47
C GLY A 245 -5.72 -9.82 -0.29
N TYR A 246 -5.99 -9.37 0.94
CA TYR A 246 -5.66 -10.12 2.15
C TYR A 246 -6.43 -11.44 2.23
N VAL A 247 -7.75 -11.40 2.01
CA VAL A 247 -8.60 -12.59 2.02
C VAL A 247 -8.18 -13.58 0.94
N ALA A 248 -7.99 -13.10 -0.30
CA ALA A 248 -7.55 -13.94 -1.40
C ALA A 248 -6.20 -14.61 -1.09
N TYR A 249 -5.24 -13.87 -0.55
CA TYR A 249 -3.92 -14.40 -0.21
C TYR A 249 -4.00 -15.44 0.90
N LYS A 250 -4.84 -15.22 1.91
CA LYS A 250 -5.09 -16.22 2.96
C LYS A 250 -5.70 -17.51 2.37
N MET A 251 -6.66 -17.38 1.46
CA MET A 251 -7.28 -18.54 0.79
C MET A 251 -6.32 -19.31 -0.11
N THR A 252 -5.34 -18.63 -0.72
CA THR A 252 -4.33 -19.28 -1.58
C THR A 252 -3.04 -19.66 -0.84
N GLY A 253 -2.99 -19.48 0.49
CA GLY A 253 -1.84 -19.84 1.33
C GLY A 253 -0.62 -18.91 1.21
N TYR A 254 -0.82 -17.66 0.77
CA TYR A 254 0.21 -16.62 0.70
C TYR A 254 0.35 -15.82 2.00
N CYS A 255 -0.67 -15.91 2.86
CA CYS A 255 -0.68 -15.45 4.24
C CYS A 255 -0.93 -16.63 5.19
#